data_AF-A0A0D9Y581-F1
#
_entry.id   AF-A0A0D9Y581-F1
#
_cell.length_a   1.000
_cell.length_b   1.000
_cell.length_c   1.000
_cell.angle_alpha   90.00
_cell.angle_beta   90.00
_cell.angle_gamma   90.00
#
_symmetry.space_group_name_H-M   'P 1'
#
loop_
_entity.id
_entity.type
_entity.pdbx_description
1 polymer ?
#
loop_
_entity_poly.entity_id
_entity_poly.type
_entity_poly.pdbx_seq_one_letter_code
_entity_poly.pdbx_strand_id
1 'polypeptide(L)'
;MAMAAASASAMARRAASWPRLLLLSRAFAAAAAEPKRVLVPVADGTEPVEAAATADVLNRAGARVTVATADPAGDDRGLLVEAAFGVKLVADGRVADLEGEAFDLIALPGGMPGSANLRDCKVLEKMVKKQAEQGGLYAAICATPAVTLAHWGLLKGLKATCYPSFMEKFTAEIIPVNSRVVVDRNAVTSQGPATAIEYALALVEQLYGKEKSEEVAGPLYVRPQPGVDYVIDEFNSVEWKCSGTPQVLVPVANGSEEMEALNLIDILRRAGANVTVASVEDKLQVVTRRHKFNLIADIMVEEAAKREFDLIVMPGGLPGAQKLSSTKVLVDLLKKQAESNKPYGAICASPAYVLEPHGLLKGKKATSFPPMAHLLTDQSACDSRVVVDGNLITSKAPGSATEFALAIVEKLFGREKAVSIAKELIFM
;
A
#
# COMPACT_ATOMS: atom_id res chain seq x y z
N MET A 1 41.26 44.77 -67.23
CA MET A 1 41.15 44.49 -65.79
C MET A 1 41.14 42.98 -65.60
N ALA A 2 42.05 42.51 -64.73
CA ALA A 2 42.32 41.16 -64.19
C ALA A 2 41.25 40.06 -64.44
N MET A 3 41.61 38.91 -65.05
CA MET A 3 42.11 37.64 -64.42
C MET A 3 41.07 36.97 -63.48
N ALA A 4 40.73 35.68 -63.54
CA ALA A 4 41.43 34.50 -64.07
C ALA A 4 40.52 33.26 -64.32
N ALA A 5 40.96 32.43 -65.28
CA ALA A 5 41.06 30.94 -65.35
C ALA A 5 39.88 30.03 -64.89
N ALA A 6 39.29 29.19 -65.76
CA ALA A 6 39.73 27.82 -66.16
C ALA A 6 39.82 26.85 -64.96
N SER A 7 39.20 25.67 -64.90
CA SER A 7 39.06 24.63 -65.93
C SER A 7 38.04 23.56 -65.48
N ALA A 8 37.39 22.92 -66.44
CA ALA A 8 36.64 21.67 -66.26
C ALA A 8 37.49 20.51 -66.78
N SER A 9 37.67 19.44 -65.99
CA SER A 9 38.11 18.14 -66.49
C SER A 9 37.95 17.04 -65.43
N ALA A 10 37.05 16.10 -65.76
CA ALA A 10 37.12 14.65 -65.53
C ALA A 10 37.81 14.11 -64.27
N MET A 11 37.04 13.41 -63.44
CA MET A 11 37.57 12.26 -62.69
C MET A 11 36.61 11.07 -62.64
N ALA A 12 37.11 10.02 -63.29
CA ALA A 12 36.81 8.60 -63.21
C ALA A 12 36.19 8.06 -61.90
N ARG A 13 35.18 7.21 -62.13
CA ARG A 13 34.81 5.96 -61.42
C ARG A 13 35.77 5.52 -60.31
N ARG A 14 35.25 5.37 -59.09
CA ARG A 14 35.60 4.27 -58.16
C ARG A 14 34.37 3.87 -57.36
N ALA A 15 33.76 2.75 -57.73
CA ALA A 15 32.87 2.00 -56.87
C ALA A 15 33.74 1.30 -55.81
N ALA A 16 33.60 1.71 -54.55
CA ALA A 16 34.16 0.99 -53.42
C ALA A 16 33.02 0.22 -52.75
N SER A 17 33.00 -1.09 -52.98
CA SER A 17 32.14 -2.05 -52.30
C SER A 17 32.46 -2.07 -50.80
N TRP A 18 31.52 -1.59 -49.98
CA TRP A 18 31.54 -1.89 -48.55
C TRP A 18 31.04 -3.33 -48.33
N PRO A 19 31.80 -4.20 -47.64
CA PRO A 19 31.28 -5.49 -47.25
C PRO A 19 30.16 -5.27 -46.24
N ARG A 20 28.99 -5.88 -46.51
CA ARG A 20 27.94 -6.07 -45.52
C ARG A 20 28.52 -6.91 -44.38
N LEU A 21 29.08 -6.26 -43.36
CA LEU A 21 29.27 -6.90 -42.07
C LEU A 21 27.87 -7.15 -41.51
N LEU A 22 27.40 -8.39 -41.67
CA LEU A 22 26.39 -8.97 -40.82
C LEU A 22 26.93 -8.93 -39.40
N LEU A 23 26.65 -7.82 -38.70
CA LEU A 23 26.64 -7.79 -37.25
C LEU A 23 25.56 -8.78 -36.82
N LEU A 24 25.98 -10.03 -36.61
CA LEU A 24 25.31 -10.95 -35.70
C LEU A 24 25.26 -10.26 -34.34
N SER A 25 24.22 -9.46 -34.13
CA SER A 25 23.79 -9.09 -32.79
C SER A 25 23.39 -10.40 -32.11
N ARG A 26 24.36 -11.02 -31.41
CA ARG A 26 24.04 -11.93 -30.33
C ARG A 26 23.29 -11.11 -29.29
N ALA A 27 21.97 -11.03 -29.47
CA ALA A 27 21.06 -10.71 -28.41
C ALA A 27 21.25 -11.78 -27.34
N PHE A 28 22.12 -11.51 -26.37
CA PHE A 28 21.95 -12.08 -25.04
C PHE A 28 20.68 -11.42 -24.48
N ALA A 29 19.52 -11.92 -24.87
CA ALA A 29 18.38 -11.87 -23.99
C ALA A 29 18.77 -12.74 -22.80
N ALA A 30 19.32 -12.12 -21.75
CA ALA A 30 19.38 -12.78 -20.46
C ALA A 30 17.95 -13.23 -20.17
N ALA A 31 17.74 -14.55 -20.03
CA ALA A 31 16.45 -15.06 -19.58
C ALA A 31 16.13 -14.30 -18.29
N ALA A 32 15.00 -13.59 -18.25
CA ALA A 32 14.57 -12.91 -17.04
C ALA A 32 14.55 -13.95 -15.92
N ALA A 33 15.26 -13.68 -14.82
CA ALA A 33 15.28 -14.59 -13.68
C ALA A 33 13.84 -14.87 -13.23
N GLU A 34 13.53 -16.12 -12.91
CA GLU A 34 12.22 -16.51 -12.38
C GLU A 34 11.84 -15.62 -11.18
N PRO A 35 10.61 -15.09 -11.13
CA PRO A 35 10.17 -14.24 -10.01
C PRO A 35 10.34 -14.94 -8.67
N LYS A 36 10.88 -14.23 -7.68
CA LYS A 36 10.96 -14.72 -6.29
C LYS A 36 9.56 -15.04 -5.78
N ARG A 37 9.39 -16.22 -5.19
CA ARG A 37 8.11 -16.68 -4.65
C ARG A 37 7.98 -16.24 -3.20
N VAL A 38 6.92 -15.51 -2.88
CA VAL A 38 6.66 -15.00 -1.53
C VAL A 38 5.32 -15.52 -1.04
N LEU A 39 5.28 -15.98 0.20
CA LEU A 39 4.05 -16.29 0.93
C LEU A 39 3.77 -15.20 1.97
N VAL A 40 2.58 -14.60 1.90
CA VAL A 40 2.01 -13.75 2.96
C VAL A 40 0.80 -14.48 3.54
N PRO A 41 0.97 -15.23 4.66
CA PRO A 41 -0.14 -15.93 5.27
C PRO A 41 -1.03 -14.95 6.04
N VAL A 42 -2.33 -15.05 5.87
CA VAL A 42 -3.34 -14.23 6.54
C VAL A 42 -4.29 -15.14 7.33
N ALA A 43 -4.95 -14.61 8.35
CA ALA A 43 -5.95 -15.32 9.13
C ALA A 43 -6.97 -14.31 9.67
N ASP A 44 -8.08 -14.79 10.21
CA ASP A 44 -9.04 -13.91 10.87
C ASP A 44 -8.34 -13.05 11.94
N GLY A 45 -8.58 -11.74 11.92
CA GLY A 45 -7.93 -10.77 12.80
C GLY A 45 -6.51 -10.37 12.40
N THR A 46 -6.00 -10.77 11.23
CA THR A 46 -4.76 -10.22 10.65
C THR A 46 -4.88 -8.70 10.53
N GLU A 47 -3.78 -7.97 10.75
CA GLU A 47 -3.75 -6.53 10.46
C GLU A 47 -3.69 -6.30 8.93
N PRO A 48 -4.76 -5.78 8.31
CA PRO A 48 -4.82 -5.57 6.85
C PRO A 48 -3.73 -4.66 6.27
N VAL A 49 -3.33 -3.56 6.93
CA VAL A 49 -2.33 -2.62 6.36
C VAL A 49 -0.95 -3.27 6.30
N GLU A 50 -0.56 -4.00 7.34
CA GLU A 50 0.69 -4.79 7.37
C GLU A 50 0.75 -5.82 6.23
N ALA A 51 -0.35 -6.57 6.02
CA ALA A 51 -0.43 -7.58 4.97
C ALA A 51 -0.39 -6.96 3.56
N ALA A 52 -1.12 -5.86 3.35
CA ALA A 52 -1.19 -5.18 2.07
C ALA A 52 0.11 -4.48 1.69
N ALA A 53 0.75 -3.78 2.62
CA ALA A 53 2.04 -3.15 2.37
C ALA A 53 3.11 -4.18 2.03
N THR A 54 3.14 -5.31 2.76
CA THR A 54 4.06 -6.41 2.47
C THR A 54 3.82 -6.97 1.07
N ALA A 55 2.56 -7.26 0.71
CA ALA A 55 2.23 -7.81 -0.60
C ALA A 55 2.52 -6.81 -1.74
N ASP A 56 2.05 -5.57 -1.68
CA ASP A 56 2.22 -4.61 -2.77
C ASP A 56 3.71 -4.29 -3.01
N VAL A 57 4.46 -3.93 -1.96
CA VAL A 57 5.87 -3.56 -2.10
C VAL A 57 6.71 -4.70 -2.69
N LEU A 58 6.47 -5.95 -2.28
CA LEU A 58 7.16 -7.11 -2.85
C LEU A 58 6.76 -7.37 -4.32
N ASN A 59 5.48 -7.18 -4.70
CA ASN A 59 5.10 -7.27 -6.12
C ASN A 59 5.73 -6.16 -6.96
N ARG A 60 5.88 -4.93 -6.40
CA ARG A 60 6.58 -3.83 -7.07
C ARG A 60 8.04 -4.18 -7.36
N ALA A 61 8.68 -4.98 -6.51
CA ALA A 61 10.02 -5.51 -6.74
C ALA A 61 10.09 -6.62 -7.80
N GLY A 62 8.95 -7.12 -8.27
CA GLY A 62 8.87 -8.23 -9.22
C GLY A 62 8.74 -9.60 -8.57
N ALA A 63 8.36 -9.68 -7.28
CA ALA A 63 8.07 -10.95 -6.64
C ALA A 63 6.70 -11.49 -7.06
N ARG A 64 6.58 -12.83 -7.10
CA ARG A 64 5.29 -13.52 -7.17
C ARG A 64 4.79 -13.74 -5.75
N VAL A 65 3.97 -12.82 -5.25
CA VAL A 65 3.34 -12.92 -3.93
C VAL A 65 2.08 -13.79 -4.01
N THR A 66 1.93 -14.68 -3.04
CA THR A 66 0.72 -15.46 -2.75
C THR A 66 0.20 -15.05 -1.38
N VAL A 67 -1.02 -14.51 -1.32
CA VAL A 67 -1.70 -14.22 -0.05
C VAL A 67 -2.59 -15.41 0.27
N ALA A 68 -2.26 -16.20 1.29
CA ALA A 68 -2.97 -17.45 1.56
C ALA A 68 -3.58 -17.45 2.96
N THR A 69 -4.83 -17.91 3.09
CA THR A 69 -5.46 -18.02 4.42
C THR A 69 -4.93 -19.23 5.17
N ALA A 70 -4.55 -19.01 6.43
CA ALA A 70 -4.21 -20.04 7.40
C ALA A 70 -5.45 -20.58 8.13
N ASP A 71 -6.62 -19.98 7.91
CA ASP A 71 -7.87 -20.44 8.50
C ASP A 71 -8.23 -21.85 7.98
N PRO A 72 -8.77 -22.74 8.84
CA PRO A 72 -9.05 -24.12 8.47
C PRO A 72 -9.97 -24.27 7.26
N ALA A 73 -9.76 -25.33 6.47
CA ALA A 73 -10.72 -25.73 5.45
C ALA A 73 -12.00 -26.24 6.13
N GLY A 74 -13.16 -25.73 5.67
CA GLY A 74 -14.47 -26.17 6.16
C GLY A 74 -15.33 -25.09 6.82
N ASP A 75 -14.89 -23.83 6.85
CA ASP A 75 -15.82 -22.73 7.05
C ASP A 75 -16.65 -22.52 5.77
N ASP A 76 -17.95 -22.26 5.91
CA ASP A 76 -18.83 -21.93 4.77
C ASP A 76 -18.43 -20.60 4.07
N ARG A 77 -17.33 -19.97 4.53
CA ARG A 77 -16.79 -18.70 4.07
C ARG A 77 -15.74 -18.86 2.96
N GLY A 78 -15.27 -20.07 2.67
CA GLY A 78 -14.32 -20.31 1.57
C GLY A 78 -12.97 -19.64 1.83
N LEU A 79 -12.52 -18.78 0.92
CA LEU A 79 -11.23 -18.07 1.04
C LEU A 79 -11.36 -16.67 1.68
N LEU A 80 -12.54 -16.34 2.21
CA LEU A 80 -12.79 -15.08 2.90
C LEU A 80 -12.05 -15.04 4.24
N VAL A 81 -11.37 -13.93 4.49
CA VAL A 81 -10.71 -13.61 5.76
C VAL A 81 -11.32 -12.32 6.29
N GLU A 82 -11.76 -12.34 7.55
CA GLU A 82 -12.17 -11.15 8.28
C GLU A 82 -10.99 -10.62 9.07
N ALA A 83 -10.25 -9.71 8.44
CA ALA A 83 -9.10 -9.04 9.02
C ALA A 83 -9.55 -8.07 10.14
N ALA A 84 -8.59 -7.50 10.87
CA ALA A 84 -8.87 -6.55 11.93
C ALA A 84 -9.71 -5.35 11.42
N PHE A 85 -10.47 -4.74 12.32
CA PHE A 85 -11.31 -3.57 12.05
C PHE A 85 -12.32 -3.77 10.90
N GLY A 86 -12.85 -4.99 10.79
CA GLY A 86 -13.95 -5.35 9.88
C GLY A 86 -13.57 -5.29 8.40
N VAL A 87 -12.28 -5.30 8.07
CA VAL A 87 -11.81 -5.42 6.68
C VAL A 87 -12.00 -6.87 6.23
N LYS A 88 -12.62 -7.05 5.06
CA LYS A 88 -12.88 -8.37 4.49
C LYS A 88 -12.10 -8.53 3.20
N LEU A 89 -11.34 -9.62 3.08
CA LEU A 89 -10.55 -9.91 1.88
C LEU A 89 -10.68 -11.37 1.47
N VAL A 90 -10.51 -11.67 0.19
CA VAL A 90 -10.46 -13.04 -0.33
C VAL A 90 -9.00 -13.42 -0.63
N ALA A 91 -8.49 -14.44 0.04
CA ALA A 91 -7.14 -14.96 -0.17
C ALA A 91 -7.01 -15.64 -1.56
N ASP A 92 -5.78 -15.77 -2.06
CA ASP A 92 -5.45 -16.48 -3.31
C ASP A 92 -5.61 -18.00 -3.20
N GLY A 93 -5.58 -18.53 -1.97
CA GLY A 93 -5.67 -19.96 -1.66
C GLY A 93 -5.51 -20.20 -0.17
N ARG A 94 -5.35 -21.47 0.23
CA ARG A 94 -5.10 -21.84 1.62
C ARG A 94 -3.65 -22.21 1.85
N VAL A 95 -3.12 -21.90 3.03
CA VAL A 95 -1.80 -22.35 3.46
C VAL A 95 -1.71 -23.89 3.46
N ALA A 96 -2.81 -24.57 3.79
CA ALA A 96 -2.90 -26.03 3.77
C ALA A 96 -2.58 -26.63 2.39
N ASP A 97 -2.94 -25.95 1.31
CA ASP A 97 -2.74 -26.43 -0.07
C ASP A 97 -1.32 -26.17 -0.58
N LEU A 98 -0.53 -25.37 0.16
CA LEU A 98 0.83 -24.97 -0.19
C LEU A 98 1.89 -25.80 0.56
N GLU A 99 1.47 -26.84 1.28
CA GLU A 99 2.40 -27.69 2.02
C GLU A 99 3.42 -28.35 1.08
N GLY A 100 4.71 -28.16 1.37
CA GLY A 100 5.79 -28.74 0.57
C GLY A 100 6.28 -27.85 -0.57
N GLU A 101 5.56 -26.77 -0.90
CA GLU A 101 6.07 -25.76 -1.82
C GLU A 101 7.26 -24.99 -1.23
N ALA A 102 8.18 -24.57 -2.10
CA ALA A 102 9.32 -23.73 -1.73
C ALA A 102 9.03 -22.25 -1.99
N PHE A 103 9.38 -21.40 -1.02
CA PHE A 103 9.29 -19.95 -1.10
C PHE A 103 10.66 -19.33 -0.87
N ASP A 104 10.95 -18.22 -1.54
CA ASP A 104 12.12 -17.41 -1.25
C ASP A 104 11.93 -16.60 0.05
N LEU A 105 10.68 -16.30 0.42
CA LEU A 105 10.31 -15.59 1.65
C LEU A 105 8.93 -16.02 2.15
N ILE A 106 8.80 -16.22 3.47
CA ILE A 106 7.51 -16.30 4.16
C ILE A 106 7.42 -15.12 5.14
N ALA A 107 6.52 -14.17 4.90
CA ALA A 107 6.41 -12.92 5.66
C ALA A 107 5.04 -12.83 6.35
N LEU A 108 5.04 -12.93 7.67
CA LEU A 108 3.84 -13.06 8.49
C LEU A 108 3.38 -11.69 9.04
N PRO A 109 2.21 -11.18 8.63
CA PRO A 109 1.59 -10.00 9.22
C PRO A 109 1.21 -10.21 10.69
N GLY A 110 0.94 -9.13 11.40
CA GLY A 110 0.44 -9.10 12.77
C GLY A 110 -1.07 -9.06 12.89
N GLY A 111 -1.54 -8.27 13.85
CA GLY A 111 -2.93 -8.20 14.26
C GLY A 111 -3.30 -9.25 15.32
N MET A 112 -4.29 -8.95 16.15
CA MET A 112 -4.85 -9.91 17.10
C MET A 112 -6.35 -10.02 16.86
N PRO A 113 -6.93 -11.23 16.77
CA PRO A 113 -6.30 -12.53 17.02
C PRO A 113 -5.43 -13.10 15.88
N GLY A 114 -5.21 -12.38 14.76
CA GLY A 114 -4.49 -12.87 13.57
C GLY A 114 -3.16 -13.57 13.85
N SER A 115 -2.26 -12.96 14.62
CA SER A 115 -0.98 -13.58 15.01
C SER A 115 -1.16 -14.91 15.75
N ALA A 116 -2.16 -15.02 16.63
CA ALA A 116 -2.46 -16.27 17.33
C ALA A 116 -3.01 -17.34 16.38
N ASN A 117 -3.89 -16.94 15.46
CA ASN A 117 -4.42 -17.85 14.44
C ASN A 117 -3.31 -18.37 13.50
N LEU A 118 -2.37 -17.50 13.10
CA LEU A 118 -1.16 -17.89 12.37
C LEU A 118 -0.29 -18.87 13.18
N ARG A 119 -0.10 -18.62 14.49
CA ARG A 119 0.66 -19.50 15.40
C ARG A 119 0.06 -20.89 15.48
N ASP A 120 -1.26 -20.99 15.48
CA ASP A 120 -1.99 -22.24 15.69
C ASP A 120 -2.12 -23.07 14.39
N CYS A 121 -1.84 -22.48 13.23
CA CYS A 121 -1.77 -23.19 11.95
C CYS A 121 -0.54 -24.10 11.86
N LYS A 122 -0.73 -25.41 12.06
CA LYS A 122 0.37 -26.40 12.06
C LYS A 122 1.09 -26.57 10.73
N VAL A 123 0.37 -26.40 9.62
CA VAL A 123 0.98 -26.43 8.29
C VAL A 123 1.94 -25.24 8.15
N LEU A 124 1.49 -24.04 8.54
CA LEU A 124 2.34 -22.85 8.51
C LEU A 124 3.57 -23.00 9.42
N GLU A 125 3.39 -23.47 10.65
CA GLU A 125 4.49 -23.73 11.59
C GLU A 125 5.57 -24.62 10.95
N LYS A 126 5.16 -25.73 10.31
CA LYS A 126 6.07 -26.66 9.62
C LYS A 126 6.78 -26.00 8.44
N MET A 127 6.06 -25.22 7.63
CA MET A 127 6.63 -24.51 6.49
C MET A 127 7.70 -23.51 6.93
N VAL A 128 7.42 -22.68 7.94
CA VAL A 128 8.36 -21.64 8.40
C VAL A 128 9.56 -22.26 9.12
N LYS A 129 9.37 -23.33 9.92
CA LYS A 129 10.50 -24.07 10.52
C LYS A 129 11.43 -24.65 9.46
N LYS A 130 10.87 -25.31 8.44
CA LYS A 130 11.64 -25.85 7.33
C LYS A 130 12.38 -24.74 6.56
N GLN A 131 11.73 -23.60 6.30
CA GLN A 131 12.34 -22.44 5.68
C GLN A 131 13.56 -21.96 6.48
N ALA A 132 13.41 -21.81 7.79
CA ALA A 132 14.47 -21.36 8.68
C ALA A 132 15.64 -22.36 8.77
N GLU A 133 15.36 -23.66 8.88
CA GLU A 133 16.36 -24.74 8.89
C GLU A 133 17.21 -24.78 7.61
N GLN A 134 16.61 -24.40 6.48
CA GLN A 134 17.29 -24.31 5.18
C GLN A 134 18.02 -22.98 4.96
N GLY A 135 18.02 -22.08 5.94
CA GLY A 135 18.60 -20.75 5.83
C GLY A 135 17.80 -19.78 4.94
N GLY A 136 16.56 -20.14 4.56
CA GLY A 136 15.68 -19.30 3.78
C GLY A 136 15.16 -18.10 4.58
N LEU A 137 14.76 -17.03 3.89
CA LEU A 137 14.24 -15.82 4.53
C LEU A 137 12.86 -16.07 5.13
N TYR A 138 12.66 -15.59 6.35
CA TYR A 138 11.36 -15.52 7.00
C TYR A 138 11.25 -14.22 7.80
N ALA A 139 10.04 -13.74 7.95
CA ALA A 139 9.84 -12.43 8.53
C ALA A 139 8.51 -12.32 9.26
N ALA A 140 8.43 -11.41 10.23
CA ALA A 140 7.17 -11.12 10.92
C ALA A 140 7.10 -9.66 11.39
N ILE A 141 5.89 -9.13 11.53
CA ILE A 141 5.66 -7.75 11.98
C ILE A 141 4.65 -7.72 13.13
N CYS A 142 4.72 -6.68 13.96
CA CYS A 142 3.76 -6.38 15.01
C CYS A 142 3.73 -7.44 16.12
N ALA A 143 2.59 -8.06 16.41
CA ALA A 143 2.49 -9.06 17.48
C ALA A 143 3.12 -10.41 17.09
N THR A 144 3.23 -10.71 15.80
CA THR A 144 3.64 -12.03 15.29
C THR A 144 5.06 -12.45 15.68
N PRO A 145 6.09 -11.59 15.71
CA PRO A 145 7.40 -12.00 16.22
C PRO A 145 7.33 -12.60 17.63
N ALA A 146 6.58 -11.99 18.54
CA ALA A 146 6.46 -12.43 19.93
C ALA A 146 5.42 -13.54 20.14
N VAL A 147 4.28 -13.48 19.44
CA VAL A 147 3.18 -14.44 19.61
C VAL A 147 3.45 -15.73 18.85
N THR A 148 4.13 -15.65 17.71
CA THR A 148 4.24 -16.74 16.73
C THR A 148 5.67 -17.23 16.58
N LEU A 149 6.59 -16.38 16.07
CA LEU A 149 7.96 -16.83 15.79
C LEU A 149 8.73 -17.22 17.06
N ALA A 150 8.60 -16.43 18.13
CA ALA A 150 9.18 -16.75 19.43
C ALA A 150 8.59 -18.04 20.00
N HIS A 151 7.26 -18.25 19.89
CA HIS A 151 6.59 -19.47 20.32
C HIS A 151 7.09 -20.72 19.58
N TRP A 152 7.37 -20.59 18.28
CA TRP A 152 7.95 -21.67 17.47
C TRP A 152 9.46 -21.87 17.71
N GLY A 153 10.09 -21.03 18.55
CA GLY A 153 11.52 -21.09 18.87
C GLY A 153 12.43 -20.51 17.79
N LEU A 154 11.89 -19.80 16.80
CA LEU A 154 12.63 -19.33 15.62
C LEU A 154 13.47 -18.08 15.89
N LEU A 155 13.23 -17.37 17.00
CA LEU A 155 13.98 -16.17 17.37
C LEU A 155 15.10 -16.40 18.40
N LYS A 156 15.36 -17.66 18.79
CA LYS A 156 16.38 -18.00 19.79
C LYS A 156 17.78 -17.58 19.32
N GLY A 157 18.45 -16.76 20.12
CA GLY A 157 19.78 -16.21 19.87
C GLY A 157 19.80 -15.08 18.83
N LEU A 158 18.65 -14.60 18.37
CA LEU A 158 18.55 -13.53 17.36
C LEU A 158 18.17 -12.20 18.00
N LYS A 159 18.62 -11.11 17.38
CA LYS A 159 18.06 -9.77 17.59
C LYS A 159 16.69 -9.70 16.93
N ALA A 160 15.70 -9.23 17.67
CA ALA A 160 14.35 -9.06 17.15
C ALA A 160 13.65 -7.85 17.76
N THR A 161 12.72 -7.29 17.00
CA THR A 161 11.74 -6.31 17.46
C THR A 161 10.34 -6.90 17.31
N CYS A 162 9.36 -6.29 17.96
CA CYS A 162 7.93 -6.58 17.77
C CYS A 162 7.13 -5.36 18.23
N TYR A 163 5.81 -5.48 18.21
CA TYR A 163 4.94 -4.45 18.76
C TYR A 163 5.34 -4.16 20.23
N PRO A 164 5.53 -2.89 20.64
CA PRO A 164 6.16 -2.56 21.93
C PRO A 164 5.54 -3.25 23.14
N SER A 165 4.21 -3.36 23.21
CA SER A 165 3.52 -4.03 24.33
C SER A 165 3.69 -5.56 24.34
N PHE A 166 4.27 -6.16 23.31
CA PHE A 166 4.60 -7.59 23.24
C PHE A 166 6.08 -7.88 23.47
N MET A 167 6.94 -6.85 23.56
CA MET A 167 8.38 -7.02 23.76
C MET A 167 8.69 -7.75 25.08
N GLU A 168 7.86 -7.55 26.11
CA GLU A 168 7.98 -8.26 27.40
C GLU A 168 7.72 -9.77 27.30
N LYS A 169 7.12 -10.26 26.21
CA LYS A 169 6.88 -11.69 25.97
C LYS A 169 8.08 -12.40 25.36
N PHE A 170 9.12 -11.67 24.94
CA PHE A 170 10.37 -12.28 24.54
C PHE A 170 11.05 -12.95 25.73
N THR A 171 11.52 -14.18 25.53
CA THR A 171 12.29 -14.90 26.54
C THR A 171 13.72 -14.36 26.60
N ALA A 172 14.47 -14.73 27.65
CA ALA A 172 15.89 -14.35 27.80
C ALA A 172 16.80 -14.88 26.67
N GLU A 173 16.30 -15.82 25.84
CA GLU A 173 17.02 -16.34 24.67
C GLU A 173 16.92 -15.42 23.45
N ILE A 174 16.04 -14.40 23.45
CA ILE A 174 15.85 -13.45 22.36
C ILE A 174 16.50 -12.12 22.76
N ILE A 175 17.19 -11.45 21.84
CA ILE A 175 17.81 -10.14 22.11
C ILE A 175 16.84 -9.04 21.65
N PRO A 176 16.06 -8.41 22.56
CA PRO A 176 15.11 -7.36 22.18
C PRO A 176 15.85 -6.12 21.65
N VAL A 177 15.42 -5.61 20.51
CA VAL A 177 15.92 -4.36 19.92
C VAL A 177 14.73 -3.43 19.67
N ASN A 178 14.74 -2.25 20.28
CA ASN A 178 13.72 -1.22 20.02
C ASN A 178 14.07 -0.45 18.74
N SER A 179 13.78 -1.05 17.59
CA SER A 179 13.92 -0.46 16.27
C SER A 179 12.69 -0.79 15.43
N ARG A 180 12.35 0.10 14.49
CA ARG A 180 11.21 -0.04 13.57
C ARG A 180 11.31 -1.30 12.71
N VAL A 181 12.53 -1.63 12.27
CA VAL A 181 12.88 -2.86 11.56
C VAL A 181 14.18 -3.40 12.12
N VAL A 182 14.26 -4.73 12.28
CA VAL A 182 15.46 -5.46 12.69
C VAL A 182 15.69 -6.60 11.72
N VAL A 183 16.87 -6.61 11.10
CA VAL A 183 17.37 -7.72 10.28
C VAL A 183 18.47 -8.42 11.07
N ASP A 184 18.31 -9.71 11.33
CA ASP A 184 19.36 -10.57 11.91
C ASP A 184 19.39 -11.90 11.17
N ARG A 185 20.47 -12.11 10.40
CA ARG A 185 20.65 -13.26 9.49
C ARG A 185 19.49 -13.35 8.50
N ASN A 186 18.73 -14.44 8.53
CA ASN A 186 17.59 -14.70 7.66
C ASN A 186 16.23 -14.30 8.27
N ALA A 187 16.23 -13.72 9.47
CA ALA A 187 15.03 -13.24 10.13
C ALA A 187 14.89 -11.71 9.99
N VAL A 188 13.71 -11.25 9.57
CA VAL A 188 13.37 -9.81 9.56
C VAL A 188 12.15 -9.57 10.44
N THR A 189 12.26 -8.66 11.40
CA THR A 189 11.16 -8.31 12.32
C THR A 189 10.85 -6.83 12.32
N SER A 190 9.60 -6.45 12.61
CA SER A 190 9.15 -5.05 12.62
C SER A 190 8.03 -4.79 13.65
N GLN A 191 7.72 -3.52 13.93
CA GLN A 191 6.94 -3.12 15.12
C GLN A 191 5.44 -2.97 14.93
N GLY A 192 4.93 -2.48 13.80
CA GLY A 192 3.49 -2.20 13.69
C GLY A 192 3.05 -1.67 12.33
N PRO A 193 1.78 -1.27 12.19
CA PRO A 193 1.21 -0.87 10.89
C PRO A 193 1.99 0.25 10.20
N ALA A 194 2.43 1.27 10.94
CA ALA A 194 3.18 2.38 10.38
C ALA A 194 4.62 2.03 9.96
N THR A 195 5.16 0.87 10.38
CA THR A 195 6.47 0.38 9.95
C THR A 195 6.38 -0.57 8.75
N ALA A 196 5.18 -0.88 8.26
CA ALA A 196 4.97 -1.94 7.28
C ALA A 196 5.65 -1.68 5.93
N ILE A 197 5.69 -0.44 5.45
CA ILE A 197 6.41 -0.10 4.20
C ILE A 197 7.92 -0.23 4.39
N GLU A 198 8.47 0.26 5.51
CA GLU A 198 9.90 0.13 5.83
C GLU A 198 10.31 -1.35 5.96
N TYR A 199 9.47 -2.14 6.63
CA TYR A 199 9.60 -3.58 6.74
C TYR A 199 9.63 -4.26 5.38
N ALA A 200 8.66 -3.94 4.51
CA ALA A 200 8.59 -4.55 3.19
C ALA A 200 9.77 -4.14 2.29
N LEU A 201 10.25 -2.89 2.38
CA LEU A 201 11.45 -2.45 1.67
C LEU A 201 12.72 -3.15 2.16
N ALA A 202 12.84 -3.44 3.46
CA ALA A 202 13.92 -4.26 3.98
C ALA A 202 13.87 -5.69 3.41
N LEU A 203 12.67 -6.26 3.25
CA LEU A 203 12.48 -7.56 2.60
C LEU A 203 12.85 -7.53 1.11
N VAL A 204 12.52 -6.46 0.39
CA VAL A 204 12.97 -6.25 -0.99
C VAL A 204 14.50 -6.21 -1.06
N GLU A 205 15.15 -5.50 -0.13
CA GLU A 205 16.61 -5.46 -0.07
C GLU A 205 17.22 -6.84 0.18
N GLN A 206 16.63 -7.65 1.08
CA GLN A 206 17.11 -9.02 1.32
C GLN A 206 16.93 -9.95 0.10
N LEU A 207 15.86 -9.77 -0.68
CA LEU A 207 15.55 -10.63 -1.83
C LEU A 207 16.25 -10.22 -3.14
N TYR A 208 16.40 -8.91 -3.35
CA TYR A 208 16.79 -8.32 -4.64
C TYR A 208 17.95 -7.34 -4.55
N GLY A 209 18.41 -7.01 -3.35
CA GLY A 209 19.47 -6.03 -3.11
C GLY A 209 18.97 -4.60 -2.99
N LYS A 210 19.87 -3.74 -2.49
CA LYS A 210 19.58 -2.36 -2.11
C LYS A 210 19.07 -1.49 -3.26
N GLU A 211 19.64 -1.63 -4.46
CA GLU A 211 19.24 -0.85 -5.63
C GLU A 211 17.76 -1.07 -5.99
N LYS A 212 17.29 -2.32 -5.94
CA LYS A 212 15.88 -2.64 -6.19
C LYS A 212 14.97 -2.07 -5.09
N SER A 213 15.43 -2.08 -3.84
CA SER A 213 14.68 -1.46 -2.74
C SER A 213 14.52 0.04 -2.94
N GLU A 214 15.58 0.75 -3.34
CA GLU A 214 15.55 2.18 -3.64
C GLU A 214 14.64 2.50 -4.85
N GLU A 215 14.69 1.68 -5.90
CA GLU A 215 13.79 1.77 -7.07
C GLU A 215 12.31 1.65 -6.66
N VAL A 216 11.99 0.67 -5.80
CA VAL A 216 10.62 0.46 -5.32
C VAL A 216 10.17 1.56 -4.36
N ALA A 217 11.07 2.08 -3.52
CA ALA A 217 10.78 3.14 -2.56
C ALA A 217 10.41 4.47 -3.23
N GLY A 218 11.05 4.80 -4.37
CA GLY A 218 10.87 6.09 -5.06
C GLY A 218 9.39 6.43 -5.34
N PRO A 219 8.64 5.58 -6.08
CA PRO A 219 7.22 5.81 -6.38
C PRO A 219 6.28 5.73 -5.18
N LEU A 220 6.72 5.22 -4.03
CA LEU A 220 5.91 5.21 -2.81
C LEU A 220 5.92 6.58 -2.12
N TYR A 221 6.96 7.40 -2.32
CA TYR A 221 7.15 8.67 -1.60
C TYR A 221 7.11 8.47 -0.07
N VAL A 222 7.84 7.45 0.39
CA VAL A 222 7.98 7.15 1.82
C VAL A 222 8.46 8.38 2.58
N ARG A 223 7.97 8.53 3.79
CA ARG A 223 8.31 9.66 4.65
C ARG A 223 9.82 9.66 4.97
N PRO A 224 10.54 10.80 4.83
CA PRO A 224 11.98 10.85 5.07
C PRO A 224 12.41 10.65 6.52
N GLN A 225 11.56 11.07 7.47
CA GLN A 225 11.82 10.99 8.91
C GLN A 225 10.62 10.31 9.59
N PRO A 226 10.60 8.97 9.66
CA PRO A 226 9.61 8.24 10.45
C PRO A 226 9.72 8.59 11.95
N GLY A 227 8.61 8.54 12.69
CA GLY A 227 8.59 8.79 14.14
C GLY A 227 8.62 10.28 14.56
N VAL A 228 8.41 11.22 13.65
CA VAL A 228 8.21 12.65 13.99
C VAL A 228 6.76 13.08 13.71
N ASP A 229 6.32 14.24 14.18
CA ASP A 229 4.98 14.77 13.91
C ASP A 229 4.71 14.95 12.42
N TYR A 230 3.56 14.49 11.92
CA TYR A 230 3.13 14.76 10.55
C TYR A 230 2.63 16.20 10.40
N VAL A 231 2.74 16.72 9.18
CA VAL A 231 2.38 18.10 8.84
C VAL A 231 1.18 18.09 7.88
N ILE A 232 0.25 18.99 8.14
CA ILE A 232 -0.89 19.29 7.29
C ILE A 232 -0.70 20.71 6.78
N ASP A 233 -0.66 20.90 5.46
CA ASP A 233 -0.70 22.24 4.88
C ASP A 233 -2.17 22.67 4.76
N GLU A 234 -2.62 23.52 5.68
CA GLU A 234 -4.01 23.95 5.79
C GLU A 234 -4.23 25.36 5.23
N PHE A 235 -5.22 25.47 4.35
CA PHE A 235 -5.68 26.69 3.70
C PHE A 235 -7.18 26.86 3.97
N ASN A 236 -7.64 28.13 4.03
CA ASN A 236 -9.05 28.47 4.19
C ASN A 236 -9.73 27.64 5.31
N SER A 237 -9.09 27.58 6.49
CA SER A 237 -9.50 26.65 7.55
C SER A 237 -10.97 26.81 7.92
N VAL A 238 -11.66 25.67 8.00
CA VAL A 238 -13.03 25.55 8.48
C VAL A 238 -13.13 24.39 9.45
N GLU A 239 -14.09 24.49 10.37
CA GLU A 239 -14.48 23.40 11.25
C GLU A 239 -15.28 22.35 10.47
N TRP A 240 -14.91 21.07 10.61
CA TRP A 240 -15.67 19.96 10.05
C TRP A 240 -16.70 19.51 11.08
N LYS A 241 -17.98 19.73 10.78
CA LYS A 241 -19.07 19.42 11.71
C LYS A 241 -19.65 18.05 11.39
N CYS A 242 -19.71 17.20 12.41
CA CYS A 242 -20.41 15.92 12.37
C CYS A 242 -21.38 15.84 13.56
N SER A 243 -22.62 15.43 13.32
CA SER A 243 -23.57 15.15 14.40
C SER A 243 -23.41 13.69 14.84
N GLY A 244 -22.73 13.47 15.97
CA GLY A 244 -22.50 12.13 16.50
C GLY A 244 -21.33 11.42 15.82
N THR A 245 -21.45 10.10 15.63
CA THR A 245 -20.40 9.28 15.02
C THR A 245 -20.23 9.61 13.53
N PRO A 246 -19.04 10.04 13.08
CA PRO A 246 -18.81 10.39 11.68
C PRO A 246 -19.14 9.25 10.72
N GLN A 247 -19.97 9.53 9.72
CA GLN A 247 -20.31 8.61 8.63
C GLN A 247 -19.38 8.86 7.45
N VAL A 248 -18.53 7.89 7.11
CA VAL A 248 -17.52 8.04 6.06
C VAL A 248 -17.80 7.06 4.92
N LEU A 249 -17.78 7.56 3.69
CA LEU A 249 -17.80 6.74 2.47
C LEU A 249 -16.39 6.61 1.90
N VAL A 250 -15.94 5.36 1.72
CA VAL A 250 -14.72 5.02 0.97
C VAL A 250 -15.13 4.23 -0.27
N PRO A 251 -15.29 4.89 -1.44
CA PRO A 251 -15.58 4.18 -2.67
C PRO A 251 -14.32 3.52 -3.21
N VAL A 252 -14.46 2.27 -3.66
CA VAL A 252 -13.37 1.43 -4.18
C VAL A 252 -13.73 0.86 -5.54
N ALA A 253 -12.73 0.68 -6.37
CA ALA A 253 -12.85 0.17 -7.74
C ALA A 253 -11.76 -0.87 -8.01
N ASN A 254 -11.97 -1.71 -9.04
CA ASN A 254 -10.90 -2.56 -9.54
C ASN A 254 -9.70 -1.69 -9.91
N GLY A 255 -8.55 -2.04 -9.37
CA GLY A 255 -7.32 -1.28 -9.56
C GLY A 255 -7.13 -0.09 -8.60
N SER A 256 -7.97 0.07 -7.58
CA SER A 256 -7.68 0.94 -6.43
C SER A 256 -6.38 0.50 -5.75
N GLU A 257 -5.63 1.47 -5.24
CA GLU A 257 -4.40 1.24 -4.48
C GLU A 257 -4.75 0.68 -3.09
N GLU A 258 -4.26 -0.53 -2.79
CA GLU A 258 -4.63 -1.27 -1.58
C GLU A 258 -4.18 -0.61 -0.28
N MET A 259 -2.95 -0.09 -0.21
CA MET A 259 -2.43 0.54 1.01
C MET A 259 -3.21 1.82 1.31
N GLU A 260 -3.52 2.61 0.29
CA GLU A 260 -4.29 3.84 0.42
C GLU A 260 -5.72 3.56 0.89
N ALA A 261 -6.39 2.56 0.28
CA ALA A 261 -7.74 2.17 0.68
C ALA A 261 -7.78 1.62 2.11
N LEU A 262 -6.84 0.73 2.46
CA LEU A 262 -6.82 0.08 3.76
C LEU A 262 -6.40 1.04 4.88
N ASN A 263 -5.46 1.97 4.64
CA ASN A 263 -5.15 3.01 5.63
C ASN A 263 -6.39 3.88 5.94
N LEU A 264 -7.17 4.26 4.93
CA LEU A 264 -8.41 4.99 5.14
C LEU A 264 -9.41 4.16 5.97
N ILE A 265 -9.62 2.90 5.62
CA ILE A 265 -10.62 2.05 6.29
C ILE A 265 -10.20 1.74 7.72
N ASP A 266 -8.98 1.23 7.92
CA ASP A 266 -8.45 0.78 9.20
C ASP A 266 -8.38 1.93 10.21
N ILE A 267 -7.70 3.02 9.85
CA ILE A 267 -7.40 4.12 10.77
C ILE A 267 -8.67 4.88 11.14
N LEU A 268 -9.60 5.10 10.20
CA LEU A 268 -10.86 5.78 10.50
C LEU A 268 -11.77 4.91 11.37
N ARG A 269 -11.80 3.59 11.17
CA ARG A 269 -12.53 2.67 12.06
C ARG A 269 -11.91 2.60 13.47
N ARG A 270 -10.57 2.57 13.59
CA ARG A 270 -9.86 2.70 14.88
C ARG A 270 -10.19 4.01 15.60
N ALA A 271 -10.35 5.09 14.83
CA ALA A 271 -10.75 6.38 15.37
C ALA A 271 -12.20 6.40 15.88
N GLY A 272 -13.03 5.46 15.44
CA GLY A 272 -14.43 5.33 15.82
C GLY A 272 -15.42 5.84 14.77
N ALA A 273 -14.98 6.12 13.54
CA ALA A 273 -15.88 6.47 12.44
C ALA A 273 -16.66 5.24 11.94
N ASN A 274 -17.89 5.47 11.47
CA ASN A 274 -18.63 4.45 10.74
C ASN A 274 -18.23 4.52 9.26
N VAL A 275 -17.26 3.70 8.87
CA VAL A 275 -16.74 3.64 7.50
C VAL A 275 -17.54 2.63 6.68
N THR A 276 -18.25 3.13 5.67
CA THR A 276 -18.89 2.35 4.62
C THR A 276 -17.96 2.24 3.42
N VAL A 277 -17.54 1.03 3.09
CA VAL A 277 -16.79 0.72 1.86
C VAL A 277 -17.79 0.42 0.75
N ALA A 278 -17.74 1.16 -0.35
CA ALA A 278 -18.67 0.97 -1.45
C ALA A 278 -17.97 0.59 -2.76
N SER A 279 -18.38 -0.51 -3.38
CA SER A 279 -17.88 -0.88 -4.70
C SER A 279 -18.58 -0.06 -5.79
N VAL A 280 -17.81 0.49 -6.73
CA VAL A 280 -18.34 1.10 -7.97
C VAL A 280 -18.38 0.11 -9.15
N GLU A 281 -18.10 -1.16 -8.88
CA GLU A 281 -18.20 -2.24 -9.87
C GLU A 281 -19.61 -2.82 -9.93
N ASP A 282 -19.78 -3.96 -10.59
CA ASP A 282 -21.02 -4.75 -10.61
C ASP A 282 -21.12 -5.74 -9.43
N LYS A 283 -20.05 -5.85 -8.62
CA LYS A 283 -19.92 -6.79 -7.49
C LYS A 283 -19.27 -6.12 -6.29
N LEU A 284 -19.50 -6.67 -5.11
CA LEU A 284 -18.86 -6.22 -3.86
C LEU A 284 -17.36 -6.54 -3.82
N GLN A 285 -16.93 -7.63 -4.46
CA GLN A 285 -15.52 -7.98 -4.54
C GLN A 285 -14.79 -7.07 -5.53
N VAL A 286 -13.77 -6.38 -5.03
CA VAL A 286 -12.89 -5.49 -5.77
C VAL A 286 -11.47 -6.05 -5.76
N VAL A 287 -10.89 -6.20 -6.95
CA VAL A 287 -9.52 -6.64 -7.14
C VAL A 287 -8.62 -5.40 -7.19
N THR A 288 -7.77 -5.22 -6.18
CA THR A 288 -6.87 -4.05 -6.10
C THR A 288 -5.78 -4.08 -7.17
N ARG A 289 -5.06 -2.96 -7.31
CA ARG A 289 -4.13 -2.67 -8.42
C ARG A 289 -3.13 -3.78 -8.78
N ARG A 290 -2.62 -4.52 -7.80
CA ARG A 290 -1.64 -5.59 -8.04
C ARG A 290 -2.24 -7.00 -8.03
N HIS A 291 -3.57 -7.11 -8.01
CA HIS A 291 -4.31 -8.38 -7.98
C HIS A 291 -3.95 -9.26 -6.77
N LYS A 292 -3.70 -8.66 -5.59
CA LYS A 292 -3.33 -9.39 -4.37
C LYS A 292 -4.23 -9.14 -3.18
N PHE A 293 -4.98 -8.05 -3.18
CA PHE A 293 -6.02 -7.83 -2.21
C PHE A 293 -7.36 -7.83 -2.93
N ASN A 294 -8.14 -8.87 -2.66
CA ASN A 294 -9.51 -8.99 -3.13
C ASN A 294 -10.43 -8.44 -2.03
N LEU A 295 -10.50 -7.11 -1.91
CA LEU A 295 -11.32 -6.45 -0.89
C LEU A 295 -12.79 -6.72 -1.15
N ILE A 296 -13.55 -7.06 -0.11
CA ILE A 296 -15.02 -7.14 -0.17
C ILE A 296 -15.58 -5.84 0.40
N ALA A 297 -16.20 -5.04 -0.47
CA ALA A 297 -16.93 -3.85 -0.07
C ALA A 297 -18.18 -4.21 0.76
N ASP A 298 -18.63 -3.27 1.59
CA ASP A 298 -19.82 -3.46 2.42
C ASP A 298 -21.11 -3.40 1.59
N ILE A 299 -21.16 -2.48 0.63
CA ILE A 299 -22.32 -2.22 -0.24
C ILE A 299 -21.91 -1.82 -1.66
N MET A 300 -22.88 -1.78 -2.57
CA MET A 300 -22.74 -1.16 -3.89
C MET A 300 -22.88 0.36 -3.80
N VAL A 301 -22.27 1.11 -4.72
CA VAL A 301 -22.33 2.58 -4.75
C VAL A 301 -23.75 3.10 -4.91
N GLU A 302 -24.64 2.38 -5.59
CA GLU A 302 -26.06 2.72 -5.75
C GLU A 302 -26.80 2.71 -4.40
N GLU A 303 -26.42 1.81 -3.49
CA GLU A 303 -26.97 1.77 -2.14
C GLU A 303 -26.36 2.86 -1.25
N ALA A 304 -25.07 3.15 -1.43
CA ALA A 304 -24.41 4.28 -0.77
C ALA A 304 -25.06 5.61 -1.16
N ALA A 305 -25.47 5.77 -2.42
CA ALA A 305 -26.08 7.00 -2.93
C ALA A 305 -27.43 7.38 -2.27
N LYS A 306 -28.05 6.43 -1.56
CA LYS A 306 -29.29 6.63 -0.80
C LYS A 306 -29.04 7.12 0.63
N ARG A 307 -27.76 7.29 1.02
CA ARG A 307 -27.33 7.68 2.37
C ARG A 307 -26.66 9.05 2.34
N GLU A 308 -26.59 9.67 3.50
CA GLU A 308 -25.80 10.89 3.72
C GLU A 308 -24.50 10.52 4.43
N PHE A 309 -23.41 11.16 4.03
CA PHE A 309 -22.10 10.98 4.63
C PHE A 309 -21.55 12.33 5.10
N ASP A 310 -20.77 12.30 6.18
CA ASP A 310 -20.02 13.45 6.66
C ASP A 310 -18.73 13.64 5.85
N LEU A 311 -18.16 12.55 5.33
CA LEU A 311 -16.97 12.57 4.48
C LEU A 311 -17.09 11.55 3.35
N ILE A 312 -16.71 11.96 2.14
CA ILE A 312 -16.42 11.03 1.03
C ILE A 312 -14.93 11.12 0.71
N VAL A 313 -14.18 10.04 0.90
CA VAL A 313 -12.72 10.02 0.69
C VAL A 313 -12.28 8.81 -0.13
N MET A 314 -11.45 9.04 -1.15
CA MET A 314 -11.18 8.03 -2.17
C MET A 314 -9.68 7.68 -2.25
N PRO A 315 -9.33 6.38 -2.37
CA PRO A 315 -7.98 5.97 -2.69
C PRO A 315 -7.63 6.32 -4.14
N GLY A 316 -6.35 6.25 -4.47
CA GLY A 316 -5.83 6.35 -5.82
C GLY A 316 -5.71 4.99 -6.50
N GLY A 317 -4.60 4.81 -7.23
CA GLY A 317 -4.41 3.74 -8.21
C GLY A 317 -5.03 4.12 -9.55
N LEU A 318 -4.21 4.23 -10.60
CA LEU A 318 -4.67 4.82 -11.88
C LEU A 318 -5.91 4.12 -12.49
N PRO A 319 -5.95 2.77 -12.62
CA PRO A 319 -7.15 2.11 -13.16
C PRO A 319 -8.37 2.33 -12.26
N GLY A 320 -8.19 2.25 -10.94
CA GLY A 320 -9.26 2.51 -9.98
C GLY A 320 -9.78 3.94 -10.07
N ALA A 321 -8.90 4.94 -10.10
CA ALA A 321 -9.25 6.35 -10.25
C ALA A 321 -9.99 6.64 -11.56
N GLN A 322 -9.61 6.00 -12.67
CA GLN A 322 -10.34 6.12 -13.95
C GLN A 322 -11.76 5.55 -13.85
N LYS A 323 -11.92 4.40 -13.19
CA LYS A 323 -13.23 3.81 -12.95
C LYS A 323 -14.08 4.65 -12.00
N LEU A 324 -13.52 5.16 -10.91
CA LEU A 324 -14.20 6.09 -10.00
C LEU A 324 -14.66 7.35 -10.75
N SER A 325 -13.80 7.94 -11.57
CA SER A 325 -14.08 9.15 -12.36
C SER A 325 -15.19 8.96 -13.40
N SER A 326 -15.28 7.77 -14.01
CA SER A 326 -16.31 7.44 -15.00
C SER A 326 -17.63 6.96 -14.39
N THR A 327 -17.67 6.73 -13.07
CA THR A 327 -18.89 6.27 -12.39
C THR A 327 -19.79 7.45 -12.07
N LYS A 328 -20.81 7.66 -12.90
CA LYS A 328 -21.74 8.79 -12.79
C LYS A 328 -22.35 8.94 -11.39
N VAL A 329 -22.81 7.83 -10.79
CA VAL A 329 -23.43 7.84 -9.45
C VAL A 329 -22.48 8.43 -8.40
N LEU A 330 -21.20 8.03 -8.42
CA LEU A 330 -20.20 8.57 -7.50
C LEU A 330 -19.90 10.05 -7.76
N VAL A 331 -19.76 10.45 -9.03
CA VAL A 331 -19.50 11.85 -9.40
C VAL A 331 -20.64 12.76 -8.94
N ASP A 332 -21.89 12.32 -9.11
CA ASP A 332 -23.07 13.07 -8.64
C ASP A 332 -23.06 13.21 -7.11
N LEU A 333 -22.67 12.16 -6.37
CA LEU A 333 -22.51 12.23 -4.91
C LEU A 333 -21.42 13.21 -4.50
N LEU A 334 -20.25 13.21 -5.15
CA LEU A 334 -19.16 14.13 -4.85
C LEU A 334 -19.55 15.59 -5.10
N LYS A 335 -20.27 15.86 -6.20
CA LYS A 335 -20.78 17.21 -6.49
C LYS A 335 -21.77 17.68 -5.42
N LYS A 336 -22.72 16.82 -5.05
CA LYS A 336 -23.67 17.11 -3.95
C LYS A 336 -22.95 17.35 -2.62
N GLN A 337 -21.93 16.55 -2.31
CA GLN A 337 -21.10 16.69 -1.10
C GLN A 337 -20.40 18.07 -1.07
N ALA A 338 -19.75 18.43 -2.18
CA ALA A 338 -19.05 19.71 -2.33
C ALA A 338 -20.01 20.92 -2.29
N GLU A 339 -21.15 20.85 -2.99
CA GLU A 339 -22.20 21.89 -2.99
C GLU A 339 -22.81 22.10 -1.59
N SER A 340 -22.87 21.03 -0.79
CA SER A 340 -23.34 21.08 0.60
C SER A 340 -22.25 21.55 1.58
N ASN A 341 -21.07 21.95 1.08
CA ASN A 341 -19.90 22.32 1.86
C ASN A 341 -19.47 21.24 2.88
N LYS A 342 -19.79 19.97 2.61
CA LYS A 342 -19.37 18.86 3.45
C LYS A 342 -17.98 18.38 3.04
N PRO A 343 -17.20 17.78 3.96
CA PRO A 343 -15.90 17.24 3.66
C PRO A 343 -15.87 16.21 2.52
N TYR A 344 -14.86 16.32 1.66
CA TYR A 344 -14.51 15.31 0.66
C TYR A 344 -13.02 15.32 0.37
N GLY A 345 -12.49 14.23 -0.19
CA GLY A 345 -11.07 14.16 -0.47
C GLY A 345 -10.62 12.98 -1.30
N ALA A 346 -9.35 13.01 -1.68
CA ALA A 346 -8.74 11.95 -2.48
C ALA A 346 -7.22 11.91 -2.31
N ILE A 347 -6.62 10.75 -2.55
CA ILE A 347 -5.17 10.55 -2.52
C ILE A 347 -4.64 10.08 -3.88
N CYS A 348 -3.36 10.38 -4.15
CA CYS A 348 -2.60 9.83 -5.26
C CYS A 348 -3.16 10.22 -6.63
N ALA A 349 -3.63 9.27 -7.45
CA ALA A 349 -4.14 9.57 -8.78
C ALA A 349 -5.53 10.24 -8.75
N SER A 350 -6.31 10.02 -7.68
CA SER A 350 -7.71 10.42 -7.64
C SER A 350 -7.95 11.94 -7.57
N PRO A 351 -7.12 12.79 -6.93
CA PRO A 351 -7.22 14.24 -7.08
C PRO A 351 -7.18 14.70 -8.55
N ALA A 352 -6.22 14.20 -9.34
CA ALA A 352 -6.05 14.58 -10.74
C ALA A 352 -7.06 13.94 -11.70
N TYR A 353 -7.50 12.71 -11.44
CA TYR A 353 -8.38 11.96 -12.35
C TYR A 353 -9.87 12.04 -11.99
N VAL A 354 -10.20 12.25 -10.72
CA VAL A 354 -11.58 12.31 -10.24
C VAL A 354 -11.95 13.75 -9.89
N LEU A 355 -11.16 14.43 -9.04
CA LEU A 355 -11.59 15.74 -8.54
C LEU A 355 -11.41 16.87 -9.57
N GLU A 356 -10.23 16.96 -10.19
CA GLU A 356 -9.91 18.03 -11.17
C GLU A 356 -10.89 18.04 -12.37
N PRO A 357 -11.13 16.94 -13.10
CA PRO A 357 -11.92 16.98 -14.33
C PRO A 357 -13.41 17.25 -14.09
N HIS A 358 -13.89 17.01 -12.86
CA HIS A 358 -15.28 17.26 -12.45
C HIS A 358 -15.46 18.62 -11.78
N GLY A 359 -14.43 19.48 -11.78
CA GLY A 359 -14.47 20.85 -11.26
C GLY A 359 -14.44 20.95 -9.74
N LEU A 360 -14.16 19.83 -9.05
CA LEU A 360 -14.16 19.74 -7.59
C LEU A 360 -12.92 20.36 -6.93
N LEU A 361 -11.92 20.78 -7.73
CA LEU A 361 -10.73 21.50 -7.26
C LEU A 361 -10.73 22.99 -7.63
N LYS A 362 -11.81 23.50 -8.23
CA LYS A 362 -11.86 24.90 -8.69
C LYS A 362 -11.68 25.88 -7.53
N GLY A 363 -10.60 26.66 -7.58
CA GLY A 363 -10.27 27.65 -6.56
C GLY A 363 -9.76 27.06 -5.24
N LYS A 364 -9.35 25.79 -5.24
CA LYS A 364 -8.83 25.07 -4.08
C LYS A 364 -7.36 24.73 -4.27
N LYS A 365 -6.60 24.71 -3.17
CA LYS A 365 -5.26 24.11 -3.11
C LYS A 365 -5.39 22.60 -2.95
N ALA A 366 -4.57 21.86 -3.69
CA ALA A 366 -4.55 20.41 -3.65
C ALA A 366 -3.15 19.87 -3.95
N THR A 367 -2.92 18.63 -3.52
CA THR A 367 -1.78 17.80 -3.93
C THR A 367 -2.29 16.54 -4.63
N SER A 368 -1.42 15.89 -5.39
CA SER A 368 -1.72 14.63 -6.09
C SER A 368 -0.45 13.80 -6.24
N PHE A 369 -0.59 12.62 -6.84
CA PHE A 369 0.55 11.81 -7.24
C PHE A 369 1.49 12.65 -8.12
N PRO A 370 2.80 12.76 -7.82
CA PRO A 370 3.66 13.75 -8.49
C PRO A 370 3.75 13.59 -10.01
N PRO A 371 3.80 12.36 -10.57
CA PRO A 371 3.69 12.18 -12.02
C PRO A 371 2.40 12.73 -12.65
N MET A 372 1.36 13.00 -11.85
CA MET A 372 0.06 13.55 -12.27
C MET A 372 -0.14 15.01 -11.83
N ALA A 373 0.83 15.63 -11.14
CA ALA A 373 0.73 17.02 -10.67
C ALA A 373 0.46 18.01 -11.81
N HIS A 374 1.01 17.74 -12.99
CA HIS A 374 0.82 18.55 -14.20
C HIS A 374 -0.64 18.59 -14.70
N LEU A 375 -1.50 17.68 -14.23
CA LEU A 375 -2.92 17.64 -14.57
C LEU A 375 -3.75 18.59 -13.70
N LEU A 376 -3.22 19.06 -12.56
CA LEU A 376 -3.90 20.03 -11.72
C LEU A 376 -3.77 21.43 -12.31
N THR A 377 -4.87 22.20 -12.31
CA THR A 377 -4.86 23.61 -12.75
C THR A 377 -4.00 24.46 -11.80
N ASP A 378 -4.08 24.20 -10.49
CA ASP A 378 -3.25 24.85 -9.47
C ASP A 378 -2.23 23.85 -8.91
N GLN A 379 -0.96 24.09 -9.22
CA GLN A 379 0.14 23.20 -8.83
C GLN A 379 0.89 23.69 -7.58
N SER A 380 0.43 24.78 -6.94
CA SER A 380 1.22 25.47 -5.90
C SER A 380 1.39 24.67 -4.61
N ALA A 381 0.63 23.59 -4.42
CA ALA A 381 0.66 22.74 -3.23
C ALA A 381 1.01 21.27 -3.55
N CYS A 382 1.46 20.96 -4.77
CA CYS A 382 1.78 19.58 -5.20
C CYS A 382 2.95 18.93 -4.45
N ASP A 383 3.81 19.73 -3.81
CA ASP A 383 4.93 19.19 -3.03
C ASP A 383 4.50 18.68 -1.65
N SER A 384 3.39 19.21 -1.12
CA SER A 384 2.81 18.85 0.17
C SER A 384 2.38 17.39 0.21
N ARG A 385 2.57 16.75 1.38
CA ARG A 385 2.16 15.35 1.60
C ARG A 385 0.66 15.23 1.85
N VAL A 386 0.10 16.18 2.60
CA VAL A 386 -1.33 16.32 2.88
C VAL A 386 -1.69 17.81 2.78
N VAL A 387 -2.74 18.12 2.05
CA VAL A 387 -3.28 19.47 1.88
C VAL A 387 -4.73 19.48 2.32
N VAL A 388 -5.11 20.43 3.16
CA VAL A 388 -6.50 20.74 3.50
C VAL A 388 -6.83 22.13 2.96
N ASP A 389 -7.89 22.27 2.18
CA ASP A 389 -8.42 23.57 1.77
C ASP A 389 -9.93 23.65 2.07
N GLY A 390 -10.27 24.20 3.24
CA GLY A 390 -11.63 24.21 3.76
C GLY A 390 -12.18 22.79 3.95
N ASN A 391 -13.17 22.41 3.14
CA ASN A 391 -13.79 21.08 3.16
C ASN A 391 -13.13 20.06 2.21
N LEU A 392 -12.10 20.44 1.47
CA LEU A 392 -11.32 19.53 0.62
C LEU A 392 -10.09 19.03 1.40
N ILE A 393 -9.81 17.73 1.32
CA ILE A 393 -8.52 17.17 1.73
C ILE A 393 -7.90 16.32 0.62
N THR A 394 -6.60 16.48 0.37
CA THR A 394 -5.88 15.67 -0.63
C THR A 394 -4.53 15.18 -0.11
N SER A 395 -4.04 14.09 -0.69
CA SER A 395 -2.72 13.54 -0.35
C SER A 395 -1.97 12.95 -1.55
N LYS A 396 -0.66 12.81 -1.38
CA LYS A 396 0.31 12.68 -2.47
C LYS A 396 0.42 11.26 -3.03
N ALA A 397 0.66 10.24 -2.22
CA ALA A 397 1.05 8.90 -2.70
C ALA A 397 0.87 7.82 -1.61
N PRO A 398 1.10 6.52 -1.88
CA PRO A 398 0.89 5.47 -0.89
C PRO A 398 1.69 5.68 0.41
N GLY A 399 2.91 6.18 0.31
CA GLY A 399 3.76 6.47 1.46
C GLY A 399 3.29 7.65 2.31
N SER A 400 2.26 8.41 1.87
CA SER A 400 1.58 9.45 2.67
C SER A 400 0.17 9.04 3.15
N ALA A 401 -0.24 7.79 2.94
CA ALA A 401 -1.59 7.33 3.24
C ALA A 401 -1.91 7.34 4.75
N THR A 402 -0.94 7.02 5.59
CA THR A 402 -1.10 7.09 7.06
C THR A 402 -1.25 8.55 7.52
N GLU A 403 -0.42 9.48 7.02
CA GLU A 403 -0.61 10.92 7.31
C GLU A 403 -1.98 11.42 6.84
N PHE A 404 -2.42 10.98 5.67
CA PHE A 404 -3.71 11.37 5.12
C PHE A 404 -4.87 10.93 6.02
N ALA A 405 -4.88 9.67 6.44
CA ALA A 405 -5.91 9.16 7.33
C ALA A 405 -5.84 9.83 8.72
N LEU A 406 -4.64 10.04 9.28
CA LEU A 406 -4.49 10.75 10.57
C LEU A 406 -4.94 12.20 10.49
N ALA A 407 -4.69 12.91 9.38
CA ALA A 407 -5.20 14.25 9.16
C ALA A 407 -6.74 14.29 9.12
N ILE A 408 -7.37 13.28 8.52
CA ILE A 408 -8.83 13.14 8.55
C ILE A 408 -9.31 12.89 9.99
N VAL A 409 -8.64 12.02 10.74
CA VAL A 409 -8.96 11.79 12.16
C VAL A 409 -8.85 13.09 12.95
N GLU A 410 -7.83 13.90 12.69
CA GLU A 410 -7.65 15.20 13.35
C GLU A 410 -8.81 16.15 13.02
N LYS A 411 -9.25 16.23 11.76
CA LYS A 411 -10.38 17.09 11.38
C LYS A 411 -11.72 16.61 11.94
N LEU A 412 -11.94 15.30 12.08
CA LEU A 412 -13.22 14.73 12.53
C LEU A 412 -13.32 14.54 14.06
N PHE A 413 -12.21 14.24 14.73
CA PHE A 413 -12.16 13.84 16.15
C PHE A 413 -11.21 14.69 17.00
N GLY A 414 -10.44 15.59 16.38
CA GLY A 414 -9.46 16.43 17.06
C GLY A 414 -8.06 15.80 17.15
N ARG A 415 -7.06 16.66 17.37
CA ARG A 415 -5.64 16.27 17.33
C ARG A 415 -5.26 15.25 18.42
N GLU A 416 -5.86 15.32 19.61
CA GLU A 416 -5.57 14.35 20.67
C GLU A 416 -5.90 12.92 20.25
N LYS A 417 -7.06 12.70 19.62
CA LYS A 417 -7.44 11.39 19.10
C LYS A 417 -6.50 10.95 17.98
N ALA A 418 -6.14 11.85 17.07
CA ALA A 418 -5.21 11.55 15.99
C ALA A 418 -3.82 11.14 16.51
N VAL A 419 -3.28 11.85 17.52
CA VAL A 419 -2.01 11.49 18.17
C VAL A 419 -2.10 10.14 18.90
N SER A 420 -3.22 9.85 19.56
CA SER A 420 -3.44 8.55 20.21
C SER A 420 -3.39 7.41 19.18
N ILE A 421 -4.08 7.56 18.05
CA ILE A 421 -4.06 6.55 16.99
C ILE A 421 -2.68 6.46 16.33
N ALA A 422 -2.01 7.59 16.10
CA ALA A 422 -0.65 7.60 15.56
C ALA A 422 0.34 6.80 16.43
N LYS A 423 0.27 6.92 17.75
CA LYS A 423 1.08 6.13 18.68
C LYS A 423 0.73 4.64 18.66
N GLU A 424 -0.55 4.29 18.59
CA GLU A 424 -0.99 2.89 18.44
C GLU A 424 -0.44 2.25 17.16
N LEU A 425 -0.39 3.00 16.06
CA LEU A 425 0.14 2.51 14.79
C LEU A 425 1.67 2.43 14.76
N ILE A 426 2.38 2.93 15.78
CA ILE A 426 3.84 3.15 15.80
C ILE A 426 4.26 4.19 14.73
N PHE A 427 3.40 5.18 14.48
CA PHE A 427 3.67 6.25 13.52
C PHE A 427 4.46 7.41 14.15
N MET A 428 4.24 7.67 15.44
CA MET A 428 4.86 8.74 16.26
C MET A 428 5.49 8.19 17.53
#